data_AF-A0A542Y3C3-F1
#
_entry.id   AF-A0A542Y3C3-F1
#
_cell.length_a   1.000
_cell.length_b   1.000
_cell.length_c   1.000
_cell.angle_alpha   90.00
_cell.angle_beta   90.00
_cell.angle_gamma   90.00
#
_symmetry.space_group_name_H-M   'P 1'
#
loop_
_entity.id
_entity.type
_entity.pdbx_description
1 polymer ?
#
loop_
_entity_poly.entity_id
_entity_poly.type
_entity_poly.pdbx_seq_one_letter_code
_entity_poly.pdbx_strand_id
1 'polypeptide(L)'
;MTTITDGTTTLHPTLWMNYRSTRESNTQVHTLQSGKNALTLRPAGSRRVTVALLFEDENESKRCEDMHARPGIITITEDGRDTASMQYAVIGSIERALDPETASVWFVTVEVLEVTA
;
A
#
# COMPACT_ATOMS: atom_id res chain seq x y z
N MET A 1 14.40 6.94 1.70
CA MET A 1 14.73 6.02 0.59
C MET A 1 13.71 4.91 0.68
N THR A 2 13.02 4.61 -0.44
CA THR A 2 12.05 3.51 -0.48
C THR A 2 12.78 2.19 -0.71
N THR A 3 12.47 1.17 0.09
CA THR A 3 12.93 -0.21 -0.16
C THR A 3 11.72 -1.12 -0.12
N ILE A 4 11.62 -2.02 -1.10
CA ILE A 4 10.56 -3.04 -1.17
C ILE A 4 11.20 -4.42 -1.31
N THR A 5 10.72 -5.40 -0.56
CA THR A 5 11.25 -6.77 -0.58
C THR A 5 10.19 -7.82 -0.30
N ASP A 6 10.27 -8.95 -1.02
CA ASP A 6 9.50 -10.17 -0.75
C ASP A 6 10.32 -11.24 0.02
N GLY A 7 11.51 -10.85 0.51
CA GLY A 7 12.48 -11.75 1.15
C GLY A 7 13.45 -12.46 0.19
N THR A 8 13.15 -12.47 -1.11
CA THR A 8 14.01 -13.04 -2.17
C THR A 8 14.52 -11.99 -3.15
N THR A 9 13.67 -11.01 -3.44
CA THR A 9 13.91 -9.91 -4.37
C THR A 9 13.76 -8.62 -3.60
N THR A 10 14.77 -7.77 -3.68
CA THR A 10 14.76 -6.42 -3.09
C THR A 10 14.92 -5.40 -4.22
N LEU A 11 14.07 -4.37 -4.22
CA LEU A 11 14.10 -3.27 -5.17
C LEU A 11 14.10 -1.93 -4.42
N HIS A 12 14.56 -0.88 -5.09
CA HIS A 12 14.67 0.47 -4.54
C HIS A 12 13.96 1.47 -5.44
N PRO A 13 12.62 1.60 -5.31
CA PRO A 13 11.88 2.62 -6.05
C PRO A 13 12.43 4.02 -5.77
N THR A 14 12.43 4.87 -6.79
CA THR A 14 12.89 6.27 -6.66
C THR A 14 11.99 7.05 -5.72
N LEU A 15 10.67 6.80 -5.78
CA LEU A 15 9.69 7.50 -4.96
C LEU A 15 8.43 6.67 -4.76
N TRP A 16 7.89 6.69 -3.53
CA TRP A 16 6.51 6.34 -3.26
C TRP A 16 5.59 7.56 -3.37
N MET A 17 4.77 7.57 -4.42
CA MET A 17 3.82 8.64 -4.76
C MET A 17 2.43 8.41 -4.16
N ASN A 18 1.66 9.50 -4.00
CA ASN A 18 0.21 9.49 -3.74
C ASN A 18 -0.24 8.55 -2.60
N TYR A 19 0.51 8.54 -1.49
CA TYR A 19 0.16 7.70 -0.32
C TYR A 19 -1.26 8.01 0.15
N ARG A 20 -2.14 7.00 0.05
CA ARG A 20 -3.50 7.05 0.56
C ARG A 20 -3.81 5.74 1.28
N SER A 21 -4.26 5.86 2.52
CA SER A 21 -4.69 4.70 3.32
C SER A 21 -6.09 4.91 3.87
N THR A 22 -6.85 3.82 3.94
CA THR A 22 -8.19 3.76 4.53
C THR A 22 -8.26 2.56 5.45
N ARG A 23 -9.09 2.63 6.50
CA ARG A 23 -9.38 1.49 7.37
C ARG A 23 -10.76 1.63 7.97
N GLU A 24 -11.42 0.50 8.20
CA GLU A 24 -12.68 0.48 8.93
C GLU A 24 -12.43 0.86 10.39
N SER A 25 -13.16 1.85 10.90
CA SER A 25 -13.02 2.31 12.30
C SER A 25 -13.55 1.29 13.30
N ASN A 26 -14.39 0.35 12.84
CA ASN A 26 -15.12 -0.62 13.65
C ASN A 26 -15.89 -0.01 14.84
N THR A 27 -16.24 1.28 14.74
CA THR A 27 -17.09 1.97 15.71
C THR A 27 -18.54 1.83 15.29
N GLN A 28 -19.38 1.31 16.19
CA GLN A 28 -20.82 1.20 15.98
C GLN A 28 -21.55 2.25 16.83
N VAL A 29 -22.49 2.95 16.21
CA VAL A 29 -23.34 3.96 16.86
C VAL A 29 -24.75 3.42 16.97
N HIS A 30 -25.29 3.39 18.18
CA HIS A 30 -26.68 3.03 18.45
C HIS A 30 -27.42 4.25 18.96
N THR A 31 -28.40 4.73 18.20
CA THR A 31 -29.29 5.81 18.65
C THR A 31 -30.38 5.23 19.54
N LEU A 32 -30.42 5.66 20.79
CA LEU A 32 -31.40 5.21 21.78
C LEU A 32 -32.71 5.97 21.62
N GLN A 33 -33.81 5.41 22.13
CA GLN A 33 -35.13 6.08 22.12
C GLN A 33 -35.13 7.43 22.86
N SER A 34 -34.18 7.65 23.77
CA SER A 34 -33.97 8.94 24.44
C SER A 34 -33.33 10.02 23.55
N GLY A 35 -32.97 9.70 22.30
CA GLY A 35 -32.23 10.56 21.39
C GLY A 35 -30.72 10.62 21.65
N LYS A 36 -30.22 9.93 22.68
CA LYS A 36 -28.79 9.81 22.97
C LYS A 36 -28.14 8.71 22.13
N ASN A 37 -26.85 8.84 21.87
CA ASN A 37 -26.07 7.81 21.20
C ASN A 37 -25.31 6.95 22.22
N ALA A 38 -25.40 5.64 22.09
CA ALA A 38 -24.49 4.67 22.69
C ALA A 38 -23.45 4.26 21.65
N LEU A 39 -22.18 4.22 22.04
CA LEU A 39 -21.06 3.86 21.16
C LEU A 39 -20.46 2.53 21.59
N THR A 40 -20.26 1.64 20.62
CA THR A 40 -19.45 0.42 20.81
C THR A 40 -18.14 0.59 20.05
N LEU A 41 -17.03 0.60 20.78
CA LEU A 41 -15.69 0.81 20.23
C LEU A 41 -14.95 -0.52 20.08
N ARG A 42 -14.40 -0.76 18.89
CA ARG A 42 -13.46 -1.87 18.63
C ARG A 42 -12.21 -1.32 17.94
N PRO A 43 -11.07 -2.02 18.02
CA PRO A 43 -9.90 -1.64 17.24
C PRO A 43 -10.23 -1.54 15.75
N ALA A 44 -9.66 -0.54 15.09
CA ALA A 44 -9.80 -0.38 13.65
C ALA A 44 -9.26 -1.60 12.89
N GLY A 45 -9.81 -1.88 11.72
CA GLY A 45 -9.31 -2.94 10.84
C GLY A 45 -7.93 -2.61 10.25
N SER A 46 -7.36 -3.59 9.54
CA SER A 46 -6.14 -3.41 8.76
C SER A 46 -6.26 -2.27 7.75
N ARG A 47 -5.16 -1.58 7.47
CA ARG A 47 -5.11 -0.55 6.44
C ARG A 47 -5.24 -1.16 5.05
N ARG A 48 -6.15 -0.61 4.24
CA ARG A 48 -6.12 -0.73 2.78
C ARG A 48 -5.35 0.46 2.23
N VAL A 49 -4.37 0.20 1.39
CA VAL A 49 -3.46 1.22 0.85
C VAL A 49 -3.33 1.03 -0.67
N THR A 50 -3.27 2.12 -1.41
CA THR A 50 -2.82 2.09 -2.80
C THR A 50 -1.35 2.50 -2.81
N VAL A 51 -0.47 1.59 -3.18
CA VAL A 51 0.98 1.80 -3.26
C VAL A 51 1.31 2.16 -4.70
N ALA A 52 1.80 3.38 -4.94
CA ALA A 52 2.25 3.84 -6.26
C ALA A 52 3.75 4.11 -6.21
N LEU A 53 4.53 3.31 -6.95
CA LEU A 53 5.98 3.33 -6.94
C LEU A 53 6.50 3.84 -8.28
N LEU A 54 7.44 4.78 -8.24
CA LEU A 54 8.13 5.32 -9.40
C LEU A 54 9.47 4.60 -9.59
N PHE A 55 9.75 4.21 -10.84
CA PHE A 55 11.01 3.65 -11.29
C PHE A 55 11.53 4.40 -12.50
N GLU A 56 12.83 4.64 -12.58
CA GLU A 56 13.48 5.19 -13.77
C GLU A 56 13.86 4.07 -14.77
N ASP A 57 14.05 2.84 -14.29
CA ASP A 57 14.41 1.69 -15.11
C ASP A 57 13.20 0.80 -15.42
N GLU A 58 13.05 0.46 -16.71
CA GLU A 58 11.95 -0.39 -17.18
C GLU A 58 12.03 -1.80 -16.58
N ASN A 59 13.24 -2.39 -16.51
CA ASN A 59 13.40 -3.75 -16.02
C ASN A 59 13.08 -3.85 -14.53
N GLU A 60 13.48 -2.86 -13.72
CA GLU A 60 13.10 -2.79 -12.31
C GLU A 60 11.60 -2.62 -12.12
N SER A 61 10.95 -1.78 -12.92
CA SER A 61 9.49 -1.63 -12.90
C SER A 61 8.78 -2.96 -13.19
N LYS A 62 9.28 -3.72 -14.17
CA LYS A 62 8.75 -5.05 -14.53
C LYS A 62 8.99 -6.08 -13.44
N ARG A 63 10.18 -6.08 -12.82
CA ARG A 63 10.48 -6.96 -11.67
C ARG A 63 9.59 -6.64 -10.47
N CYS A 64 9.22 -5.38 -10.27
CA CYS A 64 8.29 -4.97 -9.23
C CYS A 64 6.87 -5.47 -9.50
N GLU A 65 6.40 -5.35 -10.75
CA GLU A 65 5.13 -5.95 -11.18
C GLU A 65 5.12 -7.47 -10.95
N ASP A 66 6.17 -8.18 -11.38
CA ASP A 66 6.31 -9.63 -11.18
C ASP A 66 6.43 -10.03 -9.70
N MET A 67 6.99 -9.16 -8.86
CA MET A 67 7.00 -9.35 -7.41
C MET A 67 5.58 -9.31 -6.84
N HIS A 68 4.79 -8.30 -7.20
CA HIS A 68 3.42 -8.17 -6.71
C HIS A 68 2.46 -9.21 -7.28
N ALA A 69 2.74 -9.76 -8.46
CA ALA A 69 1.95 -10.81 -9.08
C ALA A 69 2.13 -12.19 -8.41
N ARG A 70 3.17 -12.36 -7.58
CA ARG A 70 3.43 -13.60 -6.86
C ARG A 70 2.72 -13.58 -5.48
N PRO A 71 2.18 -14.72 -5.04
CA PRO A 71 1.58 -14.81 -3.70
C PRO A 71 2.67 -14.66 -2.63
N GLY A 72 2.45 -13.78 -1.67
CA GLY A 72 3.39 -13.57 -0.57
C GLY A 72 3.08 -12.35 0.28
N ILE A 73 3.89 -12.16 1.32
CA ILE A 73 3.93 -10.94 2.11
C ILE A 73 5.12 -10.10 1.65
N ILE A 74 4.85 -8.86 1.32
CA ILE A 74 5.84 -7.90 0.86
C ILE A 74 6.07 -6.88 1.98
N THR A 75 7.32 -6.52 2.19
CA THR A 75 7.72 -5.46 3.13
C THR A 75 8.11 -4.23 2.33
N ILE A 76 7.56 -3.07 2.68
CA ILE A 76 8.01 -1.77 2.20
C ILE A 76 8.50 -0.92 3.36
N THR A 77 9.62 -0.23 3.18
CA THR A 77 10.16 0.72 4.14
C THR A 77 10.49 2.04 3.46
N GLU A 78 10.22 3.15 4.14
CA GLU A 78 10.56 4.50 3.66
C GLU A 78 11.25 5.31 4.75
N ASP A 79 12.53 5.62 4.56
CA ASP A 79 13.25 6.46 5.52
C ASP A 79 12.63 7.87 5.60
N GLY A 80 12.39 8.34 6.83
CA GLY A 80 11.79 9.64 7.09
C GLY A 80 10.25 9.67 6.94
N ARG A 81 9.62 8.53 6.60
CA ARG A 81 8.16 8.35 6.63
C ARG A 81 7.80 7.02 7.29
N ASP A 82 8.11 6.89 8.58
CA ASP A 82 7.92 5.64 9.35
C ASP A 82 6.48 5.10 9.29
N THR A 83 5.48 5.96 9.15
CA THR A 83 4.07 5.55 9.04
C THR A 83 3.73 4.88 7.72
N ALA A 84 4.58 5.03 6.68
CA ALA A 84 4.41 4.38 5.39
C ALA A 84 5.02 2.96 5.39
N SER A 85 6.04 2.71 6.21
CA SER A 85 6.67 1.40 6.34
C SER A 85 5.68 0.36 6.88
N MET A 86 5.54 -0.78 6.20
CA MET A 86 4.60 -1.83 6.58
C MET A 86 4.91 -3.17 5.89
N GLN A 87 4.31 -4.24 6.41
CA GLN A 87 4.13 -5.50 5.69
C GLN A 87 2.73 -5.56 5.10
N TYR A 88 2.58 -6.11 3.92
CA TYR A 88 1.29 -6.17 3.24
C TYR A 88 1.16 -7.37 2.30
N ALA A 89 -0.09 -7.69 1.98
CA ALA A 89 -0.46 -8.59 0.90
C ALA A 89 -1.17 -7.81 -0.21
N VAL A 90 -1.00 -8.23 -1.46
CA VAL A 90 -1.77 -7.70 -2.60
C VAL A 90 -3.18 -8.27 -2.55
N ILE A 91 -4.20 -7.41 -2.61
CA ILE A 91 -5.62 -7.81 -2.50
C ILE A 91 -6.50 -7.36 -3.67
N GLY A 92 -5.92 -6.64 -4.63
CA GLY A 92 -6.66 -6.06 -5.74
C GLY A 92 -5.80 -5.98 -7.00
N SER A 93 -5.90 -4.87 -7.73
CA SER A 93 -5.20 -4.71 -9.01
C SER A 93 -3.71 -4.43 -8.87
N ILE A 94 -2.96 -4.86 -9.88
CA ILE A 94 -1.58 -4.49 -10.16
C ILE A 94 -1.59 -3.80 -11.52
N GLU A 95 -1.05 -2.61 -11.60
CA GLU A 95 -0.93 -1.85 -12.84
C GLU A 95 0.51 -1.37 -13.02
N ARG A 96 1.03 -1.49 -14.25
CA ARG A 96 2.31 -0.90 -14.64
C ARG A 96 2.10 0.00 -15.85
N ALA A 97 2.50 1.25 -15.75
CA ALA A 97 2.32 2.26 -16.79
C ALA A 97 3.60 3.07 -16.99
N LEU A 98 3.89 3.44 -18.24
CA LEU A 98 4.91 4.44 -18.55
C LEU A 98 4.27 5.83 -18.39
N ASP A 99 4.98 6.77 -17.80
CA ASP A 99 4.51 8.14 -17.67
C ASP A 99 4.22 8.74 -19.06
N PRO A 100 2.96 9.12 -19.35
CA PRO A 100 2.60 9.61 -20.68
C PRO A 100 3.18 11.01 -20.99
N GLU A 101 3.57 11.79 -19.96
CA GLU A 101 4.09 13.14 -20.15
C GLU A 101 5.58 13.14 -20.49
N THR A 102 6.39 12.40 -19.74
CA THR A 102 7.84 12.40 -19.91
C THR A 102 8.38 11.19 -20.67
N ALA A 103 7.62 10.09 -20.71
CA ALA A 103 8.03 8.80 -21.29
C ALA A 103 9.39 8.28 -20.76
N SER A 104 9.82 8.72 -19.58
CA SER A 104 11.12 8.39 -19.00
C SER A 104 11.03 7.66 -17.66
N VAL A 105 9.87 7.64 -17.03
CA VAL A 105 9.65 6.98 -15.75
C VAL A 105 8.46 6.03 -15.82
N TRP A 106 8.51 4.98 -15.01
CA TRP A 106 7.51 3.94 -14.91
C TRP A 106 6.82 3.99 -13.56
N PHE A 107 5.51 3.80 -13.56
CA PHE A 107 4.69 3.67 -12.37
C PHE A 107 4.26 2.21 -12.18
N VAL A 108 4.38 1.72 -10.96
CA VAL A 108 3.74 0.46 -10.53
C VAL A 108 2.75 0.79 -9.43
N THR A 109 1.46 0.57 -9.68
CA THR A 109 0.37 0.87 -8.76
C THR A 109 -0.29 -0.42 -8.29
N VAL A 110 -0.43 -0.59 -6.98
CA VAL A 110 -0.92 -1.84 -6.37
C VAL A 110 -1.89 -1.56 -5.23
N GLU A 111 -3.00 -2.30 -5.21
CA GLU A 111 -3.95 -2.30 -4.10
C GLU A 111 -3.56 -3.35 -3.05
N VAL A 112 -3.26 -2.88 -1.84
CA VAL A 112 -2.69 -3.73 -0.79
C VAL A 112 -3.46 -3.63 0.52
N LEU A 113 -3.39 -4.71 1.30
CA LEU A 113 -3.87 -4.77 2.67
C LEU A 113 -2.67 -4.95 3.57
N GLU A 114 -2.49 -4.04 4.51
CA GLU A 114 -1.51 -4.17 5.57
C GLU A 114 -1.77 -5.45 6.35
N VAL A 115 -0.72 -6.25 6.50
CA VAL A 115 -0.70 -7.40 7.39
C VAL A 115 0.28 -7.06 8.51
N THR A 116 -0.21 -7.03 9.74
CA THR A 116 0.67 -6.94 10.90
C THR A 116 1.26 -8.32 11.16
N ALA A 117 2.55 -8.34 11.47
CA ALA A 117 3.17 -9.40 12.26
C ALA A 117 2.55 -9.45 13.67
#